data_AF-A0A2N7D8A7-F1
#
_entry.id   AF-A0A2N7D8A7-F1
#
_cell.length_a   1.000
_cell.length_b   1.000
_cell.length_c   1.000
_cell.angle_alpha   90.00
_cell.angle_beta   90.00
_cell.angle_gamma   90.00
#
_symmetry.space_group_name_H-M   'P 1'
#
loop_
_entity.id
_entity.type
_entity.pdbx_description
1 polymer ?
#
loop_
_entity_poly.entity_id
_entity_poly.type
_entity_poly.pdbx_seq_one_letter_code
_entity_poly.pdbx_strand_id
1 'polypeptide(L)'
;MKKIVMLLLTTVFLSGCAGVATVGAIVYYKSQNHEVASVDIQAPADKVYQVAIDTVSNNPAVSIVQQDDTMRMLDLRQSENSRSLKVAAVSATLSKLTITSDITETDGANPLSGVLKICEELQVKCELSE
;
A
#
# COMPACT_ATOMS: atom_id res chain seq x y z
N MET A 1 -48.92 -45.38 -0.37
CA MET A 1 -48.13 -44.67 -1.40
C MET A 1 -48.74 -43.29 -1.54
N LYS A 2 -48.16 -42.19 -1.07
CA LYS A 2 -47.12 -41.41 -1.76
C LYS A 2 -46.67 -40.32 -0.77
N LYS A 3 -45.41 -40.37 -0.31
CA LYS A 3 -44.83 -39.35 0.57
C LYS A 3 -44.56 -38.10 -0.28
N ILE A 4 -45.18 -36.98 0.07
CA ILE A 4 -44.91 -35.68 -0.56
C ILE A 4 -43.60 -35.18 0.03
N VAL A 5 -42.54 -35.29 -0.76
CA VAL A 5 -41.20 -34.78 -0.45
C VAL A 5 -41.25 -33.26 -0.63
N MET A 6 -41.23 -32.54 0.49
CA MET A 6 -41.12 -31.08 0.52
C MET A 6 -39.67 -30.72 0.21
N LEU A 7 -39.44 -30.24 -1.01
CA LEU A 7 -38.14 -29.84 -1.54
C LEU A 7 -37.62 -28.63 -0.74
N LEU A 8 -36.51 -28.79 0.00
CA LEU A 8 -35.76 -27.68 0.58
C LEU A 8 -35.13 -26.85 -0.55
N LEU A 9 -35.55 -25.58 -0.68
CA LEU A 9 -34.82 -24.57 -1.43
C LEU A 9 -33.68 -24.04 -0.56
N THR A 10 -32.52 -24.66 -0.64
CA THR A 10 -31.26 -24.08 -0.14
C THR A 10 -30.84 -22.96 -1.09
N THR A 11 -31.06 -21.71 -0.67
CA THR A 11 -30.46 -20.53 -1.29
C THR A 11 -28.96 -20.55 -0.99
N VAL A 12 -28.18 -21.05 -1.94
CA VAL A 12 -26.72 -20.92 -1.93
C VAL A 12 -26.41 -19.45 -2.17
N PHE A 13 -26.07 -18.72 -1.11
CA PHE A 13 -25.38 -17.44 -1.22
C PHE A 13 -24.01 -17.72 -1.84
N LEU A 14 -23.89 -17.54 -3.16
CA LEU A 14 -22.61 -17.33 -3.82
C LEU A 14 -22.15 -15.91 -3.46
N SER A 15 -21.69 -15.73 -2.23
CA SER A 15 -20.91 -14.54 -1.87
C SER A 15 -19.62 -14.60 -2.67
N GLY A 16 -19.59 -13.84 -3.76
CA GLY A 16 -18.46 -13.74 -4.67
C GLY A 16 -17.17 -13.39 -3.92
N CYS A 17 -16.05 -13.77 -4.53
CA CYS A 17 -14.70 -13.43 -4.10
C CYS A 17 -14.51 -11.90 -4.14
N ALA A 18 -15.06 -11.17 -3.17
CA ALA A 18 -14.50 -9.89 -2.78
C ALA A 18 -13.22 -10.26 -2.05
N GLY A 19 -12.09 -10.20 -2.76
CA GLY A 19 -10.78 -10.20 -2.12
C GLY A 19 -10.77 -9.03 -1.16
N VAL A 20 -11.02 -9.30 0.12
CA VAL A 20 -10.85 -8.32 1.19
C VAL A 20 -9.35 -8.01 1.19
N ALA A 21 -8.99 -6.83 0.70
CA ALA A 21 -7.66 -6.29 0.96
C ALA A 21 -7.56 -6.16 2.48
N THR A 22 -6.78 -7.05 3.08
CA THR A 22 -6.59 -7.08 4.53
C THR A 22 -5.77 -5.85 4.91
N VAL A 23 -6.28 -5.05 5.83
CA VAL A 23 -5.55 -3.89 6.36
C VAL A 23 -4.19 -4.37 6.87
N GLY A 24 -3.13 -3.67 6.46
CA GLY A 24 -1.75 -4.05 6.77
C GLY A 24 -1.12 -5.06 5.81
N ALA A 25 -1.87 -5.69 4.90
CA ALA A 25 -1.26 -6.53 3.88
C ALA A 25 -0.62 -5.69 2.77
N ILE A 26 0.67 -5.89 2.58
CA ILE A 26 1.45 -5.23 1.54
C ILE A 26 1.31 -6.04 0.25
N VAL A 27 0.78 -5.39 -0.77
CA VAL A 27 0.80 -5.90 -2.14
C VAL A 27 2.07 -5.36 -2.79
N TYR A 28 2.97 -6.26 -3.15
CA TYR A 28 4.25 -5.94 -3.81
C TYR A 28 4.31 -6.57 -5.20
N TYR A 29 4.63 -5.76 -6.20
CA TYR A 29 4.77 -6.18 -7.59
C TYR A 29 6.09 -5.67 -8.16
N LYS A 30 6.84 -6.57 -8.80
CA LYS A 30 8.07 -6.28 -9.52
C LYS A 30 7.95 -6.75 -10.96
N SER A 31 8.09 -5.82 -11.90
CA SER A 31 8.21 -6.10 -13.33
C SER A 31 9.67 -6.01 -13.77
N GLN A 32 9.93 -5.97 -15.09
CA GLN A 32 11.30 -5.78 -15.60
C GLN A 32 11.84 -4.37 -15.31
N ASN A 33 10.96 -3.35 -15.33
CA ASN A 33 11.38 -1.95 -15.28
C ASN A 33 10.76 -1.16 -14.12
N HIS A 34 9.78 -1.71 -13.42
CA HIS A 34 9.06 -1.01 -12.36
C HIS A 34 8.81 -1.90 -11.16
N GLU A 35 8.92 -1.32 -9.97
CA GLU A 35 8.51 -1.89 -8.70
C GLU A 35 7.40 -1.04 -8.08
N VAL A 36 6.43 -1.70 -7.47
CA VAL A 36 5.30 -1.07 -6.78
C VAL A 36 5.05 -1.81 -5.48
N ALA A 37 4.95 -1.07 -4.38
CA ALA A 37 4.44 -1.59 -3.12
C ALA A 37 3.24 -0.74 -2.69
N SER A 38 2.18 -1.37 -2.22
CA SER A 38 1.03 -0.67 -1.66
C SER A 38 0.46 -1.38 -0.45
N VAL A 39 -0.10 -0.61 0.49
CA VAL A 39 -0.73 -1.13 1.71
C VAL A 39 -1.88 -0.22 2.13
N ASP A 40 -2.97 -0.84 2.59
CA ASP A 40 -4.06 -0.12 3.25
C ASP A 40 -3.75 -0.03 4.76
N ILE A 41 -3.74 1.18 5.31
CA ILE A 41 -3.33 1.51 6.67
C ILE A 41 -4.52 2.11 7.43
N GLN A 42 -4.78 1.59 8.63
CA GLN A 42 -5.81 2.11 9.56
C GLN A 42 -5.37 3.42 10.22
N ALA A 43 -5.19 4.46 9.42
CA ALA A 43 -4.95 5.82 9.86
C ALA A 43 -5.47 6.83 8.81
N PRO A 44 -5.83 8.07 9.23
CA PRO A 44 -6.15 9.14 8.30
C PRO A 44 -4.99 9.41 7.33
N ALA A 45 -5.32 9.73 6.08
CA ALA A 45 -4.34 9.93 5.01
C ALA A 45 -3.31 11.02 5.34
N ASP A 46 -3.72 12.11 5.99
CA ASP A 46 -2.82 13.20 6.34
C ASP A 46 -1.78 12.77 7.40
N LYS A 47 -2.17 11.90 8.35
CA LYS A 47 -1.22 11.33 9.33
C LYS A 47 -0.19 10.44 8.64
N VAL A 48 -0.64 9.57 7.74
CA VAL A 48 0.26 8.68 6.98
C VAL A 48 1.21 9.48 6.09
N TYR A 49 0.70 10.51 5.43
CA TYR A 49 1.51 11.39 4.58
C TYR A 49 2.54 12.20 5.38
N GLN A 50 2.17 12.73 6.55
CA GLN A 50 3.12 13.42 7.41
C GLN A 50 4.25 12.49 7.86
N VAL A 51 3.92 11.27 8.30
CA VAL A 51 4.96 10.29 8.68
C VAL A 51 5.83 9.90 7.49
N ALA A 52 5.26 9.82 6.27
CA ALA A 52 6.05 9.60 5.06
C ALA A 52 7.04 10.75 4.80
N ILE A 53 6.62 12.01 4.94
CA ILE A 53 7.52 13.18 4.83
C ILE A 53 8.64 13.09 5.87
N ASP A 54 8.29 12.83 7.13
CA ASP A 54 9.26 12.75 8.23
C ASP A 54 10.26 11.61 8.01
N THR A 55 9.77 10.45 7.56
CA THR A 55 10.59 9.27 7.23
C THR A 55 11.60 9.59 6.14
N VAL A 56 11.15 10.27 5.07
CA VAL A 56 12.04 10.65 3.96
C VAL A 56 13.03 11.73 4.40
N SER A 57 12.57 12.74 5.13
CA SER A 57 13.41 13.86 5.60
C SER A 57 14.52 13.42 6.55
N ASN A 58 14.28 12.35 7.32
CA ASN A 58 15.26 11.74 8.21
C ASN A 58 16.21 10.74 7.52
N ASN A 59 16.02 10.48 6.22
CA ASN A 59 16.85 9.56 5.45
C ASN A 59 17.79 10.33 4.50
N PRO A 60 19.08 10.50 4.85
CA PRO A 60 20.01 11.28 4.02
C PRO A 60 20.32 10.65 2.66
N ALA A 61 19.94 9.39 2.43
CA ALA A 61 20.10 8.72 1.13
C ALA A 61 18.96 9.03 0.15
N VAL A 62 17.90 9.71 0.58
CA VAL A 62 16.73 10.04 -0.24
C VAL A 62 16.51 11.54 -0.22
N SER A 63 16.20 12.11 -1.37
CA SER A 63 15.88 13.54 -1.51
C SER A 63 14.47 13.71 -2.06
N ILE A 64 13.73 14.68 -1.53
CA ILE A 64 12.44 15.11 -2.07
C ILE A 64 12.71 16.04 -3.25
N VAL A 65 12.31 15.62 -4.44
CA VAL A 65 12.43 16.41 -5.69
C VAL A 65 11.20 17.30 -5.85
N GLN A 66 10.02 16.77 -5.55
CA GLN A 66 8.76 17.49 -5.58
C GLN A 66 7.86 17.02 -4.44
N GLN A 67 7.10 17.96 -3.87
CA GLN A 67 6.11 17.72 -2.83
C GLN A 67 4.80 18.41 -3.23
N ASP A 68 3.71 17.64 -3.30
CA ASP A 68 2.35 18.12 -3.53
C ASP A 68 1.47 17.68 -2.35
N ASP A 69 1.30 18.59 -1.39
CA ASP A 69 0.53 18.34 -0.18
C ASP A 69 -0.98 18.23 -0.43
N THR A 70 -1.47 18.82 -1.52
CA THR A 70 -2.89 18.71 -1.90
C THR A 70 -3.20 17.30 -2.38
N MET A 71 -2.27 16.72 -3.15
CA MET A 71 -2.39 15.37 -3.68
C MET A 71 -1.79 14.30 -2.74
N ARG A 72 -1.14 14.71 -1.64
CA ARG A 72 -0.34 13.87 -0.74
C ARG A 72 0.63 12.99 -1.52
N MET A 73 1.47 13.65 -2.31
CA MET A 73 2.40 13.02 -3.23
C MET A 73 3.81 13.58 -3.06
N LEU A 74 4.80 12.69 -3.04
CA LEU A 74 6.21 13.04 -3.06
C LEU A 74 6.86 12.37 -4.27
N ASP A 75 7.60 13.14 -5.06
CA ASP A 75 8.56 12.58 -5.98
C ASP A 75 9.95 12.64 -5.35
N LEU A 76 10.62 11.51 -5.36
CA LEU A 76 11.85 11.26 -4.61
C LEU A 76 12.96 10.83 -5.56
N ARG A 77 14.19 11.15 -5.17
CA ARG A 77 15.41 10.63 -5.81
C ARG A 77 16.28 9.92 -4.78
N GLN A 78 16.73 8.73 -5.12
CA GLN A 78 17.76 7.99 -4.40
C GLN A 78 18.80 7.53 -5.40
N SER A 79 20.03 8.03 -5.30
CA SER A 79 21.04 7.86 -6.36
C SER A 79 20.45 8.31 -7.71
N GLU A 80 20.51 7.48 -8.75
CA GLU A 80 19.92 7.74 -10.07
C GLU A 80 18.44 7.34 -10.18
N ASN A 81 17.84 6.78 -9.12
CA ASN A 81 16.49 6.20 -9.19
C ASN A 81 15.43 7.21 -8.82
N SER A 82 14.47 7.40 -9.73
CA SER A 82 13.25 8.16 -9.46
C SER A 82 12.22 7.26 -8.78
N ARG A 83 11.57 7.79 -7.75
CA ARG A 83 10.52 7.11 -7.00
C ARG A 83 9.36 8.08 -6.78
N SER A 84 8.16 7.55 -6.66
CA SER A 84 7.00 8.34 -6.24
C SER A 84 6.34 7.67 -5.04
N LEU A 85 5.87 8.48 -4.12
CA LEU A 85 5.08 8.08 -2.97
C LEU A 85 3.76 8.82 -3.02
N LYS A 86 2.65 8.10 -2.83
CA LYS A 86 1.31 8.68 -2.76
C LYS A 86 0.51 8.11 -1.61
N VAL A 87 -0.25 8.97 -0.94
CA VAL A 87 -1.21 8.57 0.10
C VAL A 87 -2.63 8.99 -0.31
N ALA A 88 -3.46 8.00 -0.62
CA ALA A 88 -4.87 8.21 -0.92
C ALA A 88 -5.76 7.96 0.31
N ALA A 89 -6.76 8.80 0.54
CA ALA A 89 -7.80 8.51 1.52
C ALA A 89 -8.77 7.46 0.95
N VAL A 90 -8.97 6.36 1.68
CA VAL A 90 -10.02 5.36 1.36
C VAL A 90 -11.28 5.67 2.18
N SER A 91 -11.10 6.10 3.43
CA SER A 91 -12.15 6.63 4.31
C SER A 91 -11.53 7.65 5.29
N ALA A 92 -12.31 8.14 6.26
CA ALA A 92 -11.79 9.03 7.31
C ALA A 92 -10.72 8.37 8.20
N THR A 93 -10.70 7.04 8.28
CA THR A 93 -9.80 6.28 9.17
C THR A 93 -8.93 5.27 8.43
N LEU A 94 -9.09 5.14 7.11
CA LEU A 94 -8.36 4.20 6.27
C LEU A 94 -7.71 4.95 5.11
N SER A 95 -6.45 4.68 4.85
CA SER A 95 -5.69 5.26 3.75
C SER A 95 -4.90 4.20 3.01
N LYS A 96 -4.56 4.48 1.75
CA LYS A 96 -3.71 3.63 0.94
C LYS A 96 -2.39 4.34 0.69
N LEU A 97 -1.31 3.75 1.17
CA LEU A 97 0.05 4.14 0.82
C LEU A 97 0.46 3.38 -0.44
N THR A 98 1.03 4.06 -1.42
CA THR A 98 1.63 3.45 -2.61
C THR A 98 2.98 4.07 -2.87
N ILE A 99 3.99 3.24 -3.06
CA ILE A 99 5.34 3.65 -3.46
C ILE A 99 5.67 2.95 -4.77
N THR A 100 6.16 3.72 -5.75
CA THR A 100 6.61 3.23 -7.05
C THR A 100 8.06 3.62 -7.27
N SER A 101 8.78 2.81 -8.03
CA SER A 101 10.10 3.19 -8.55
C SER A 101 10.38 2.49 -9.86
N ASP A 102 11.21 3.13 -10.69
CA ASP A 102 11.87 2.44 -11.78
C ASP A 102 12.96 1.51 -11.22
N ILE A 103 13.16 0.37 -11.88
CA ILE A 103 14.23 -0.57 -11.54
C ILE A 103 15.48 -0.13 -12.30
N THR A 104 16.56 0.11 -11.56
CA THR A 104 17.90 0.23 -12.15
C THR A 104 18.80 -0.88 -11.63
N GLU A 105 19.93 -1.10 -12.30
CA GLU A 105 20.85 -2.22 -12.02
C GLU A 105 21.52 -2.17 -10.63
N THR A 106 21.30 -1.10 -9.85
CA THR A 106 21.96 -0.90 -8.55
C THR A 106 21.05 -1.28 -7.39
N ASP A 107 21.56 -2.17 -6.53
CA ASP A 107 20.93 -2.54 -5.25
C ASP A 107 20.67 -1.28 -4.40
N GLY A 108 19.39 -1.01 -4.13
CA GLY A 108 18.94 0.11 -3.33
C GLY A 108 17.61 -0.20 -2.64
N ALA A 109 17.21 0.62 -1.67
CA ALA A 109 15.97 0.43 -0.90
C ALA A 109 14.74 0.38 -1.83
N ASN A 110 14.14 -0.79 -2.04
CA ASN A 110 12.98 -0.96 -2.92
C ASN A 110 11.68 -0.37 -2.34
N PRO A 111 10.61 -0.20 -3.13
CA PRO A 111 9.31 0.28 -2.63
C PRO A 111 8.76 -0.51 -1.44
N LEU A 112 8.98 -1.83 -1.39
CA LEU A 112 8.57 -2.67 -0.27
C LEU A 112 9.23 -2.24 1.04
N SER A 113 10.55 -2.00 1.03
CA SER A 113 11.28 -1.53 2.21
C SER A 113 10.82 -0.14 2.67
N GLY A 114 10.47 0.75 1.73
CA GLY A 114 9.90 2.05 2.04
C GLY A 114 8.54 1.95 2.74
N VAL A 115 7.66 1.08 2.24
CA VAL A 115 6.35 0.82 2.86
C VAL A 115 6.52 0.25 4.27
N LEU A 116 7.37 -0.76 4.44
CA LEU A 116 7.65 -1.36 5.76
C LEU A 116 8.18 -0.32 6.75
N LYS A 117 9.09 0.55 6.32
CA LYS A 117 9.63 1.60 7.18
C LYS A 117 8.56 2.60 7.63
N ILE A 118 7.69 3.04 6.74
CA ILE A 118 6.60 3.95 7.11
C ILE A 118 5.60 3.27 8.06
N CYS A 119 5.30 1.99 7.85
CA CYS A 119 4.47 1.23 8.79
C CYS A 119 5.11 1.11 10.19
N GLU A 120 6.43 0.88 10.26
CA GLU A 120 7.19 0.86 11.52
C GLU A 120 7.09 2.21 12.26
N GLU A 121 7.36 3.32 11.56
CA GLU A 121 7.28 4.68 12.14
C GLU A 121 5.85 5.05 12.57
N LEU A 122 4.84 4.52 11.88
CA LEU A 122 3.43 4.64 12.26
C LEU A 122 3.02 3.73 13.42
N GLN A 123 3.89 2.80 13.83
CA GLN A 123 3.61 1.77 14.84
C GLN A 123 2.40 0.89 14.47
N VAL A 124 2.25 0.59 13.18
CA VAL A 124 1.20 -0.30 12.66
C VAL A 124 1.83 -1.58 12.09
N LYS A 125 1.11 -2.69 12.24
CA LYS A 125 1.56 -3.97 11.67
C LYS A 125 1.29 -3.98 10.17
N CYS A 126 2.35 -4.13 9.37
CA CYS A 126 2.24 -4.39 7.95
C CYS A 126 3.07 -5.63 7.59
N GLU A 127 2.52 -6.51 6.75
CA GLU A 127 3.14 -7.77 6.37
C GLU A 127 2.93 -8.01 4.87
N LEU A 128 3.89 -8.62 4.20
CA LEU A 128 3.74 -8.99 2.79
C LEU A 128 2.56 -9.96 2.64
N SER A 129 1.65 -9.68 1.71
CA SER A 129 0.60 -10.64 1.36
C SER A 129 1.24 -11.87 0.72
N GLU A 130 0.96 -13.05 1.27
CA GLU A 130 1.26 -14.34 0.64
C GLU A 130 0.41 -14.56 -0.62
#